data_AF-A0A7C9FC30-F1
#
_entry.id   AF-A0A7C9FC30-F1
#
_cell.length_a   1.000
_cell.length_b   1.000
_cell.length_c   1.000
_cell.angle_alpha   90.00
_cell.angle_beta   90.00
_cell.angle_gamma   90.00
#
_symmetry.space_group_name_H-M   'P 1'
#
loop_
_entity.id
_entity.type
_entity.pdbx_description
1 polymer ?
#
loop_
_entity_poly.entity_id
_entity_poly.type
_entity_poly.pdbx_seq_one_letter_code
_entity_poly.pdbx_strand_id
1 'polypeptide(L)'
;MEAVQKGSLSGLEKLFIKSGKITAIRVWNGGDLHELDIHLPDVEFEKWDKARSIKCRISALHYADYTPALWDIVAKKCTLYIDTSHRGQGSVWARKQRAGNSFYYAKIEVEEHFPIAGKSLVFIGDQTSIGHFCSIQQLAEKNVETSGFIAFDNKLTADEFSKNCAWLH
;
A
#
# COMPACT_ATOMS: atom_id res chain seq x y z
N MET A 1 -25.34 7.33 14.79
CA MET A 1 -25.80 7.03 13.42
C MET A 1 -24.58 6.99 12.51
N GLU A 2 -24.05 5.81 12.24
CA GLU A 2 -22.91 5.65 11.33
C GLU A 2 -23.39 5.68 9.88
N ALA A 3 -23.06 6.74 9.16
CA ALA A 3 -23.24 6.78 7.72
C ALA A 3 -22.12 5.94 7.07
N VAL A 4 -22.40 4.65 6.84
CA VAL A 4 -21.56 3.81 5.98
C VAL A 4 -21.68 4.37 4.56
N GLN A 5 -20.60 4.98 4.06
CA GLN A 5 -20.53 5.50 2.70
C GLN A 5 -20.46 4.33 1.71
N LYS A 6 -21.61 3.69 1.43
CA LYS A 6 -21.76 2.75 0.32
C LYS A 6 -21.81 3.55 -0.99
N GLY A 7 -20.63 3.85 -1.55
CA GLY A 7 -20.56 4.19 -2.98
C GLY A 7 -21.01 2.97 -3.77
N SER A 8 -22.28 2.93 -4.21
CA SER A 8 -22.83 1.77 -4.89
C SER A 8 -22.02 1.46 -6.15
N LEU A 9 -21.56 0.22 -6.31
CA LEU A 9 -20.98 -0.24 -7.56
C LEU A 9 -22.05 -0.17 -8.66
N SER A 10 -21.70 0.43 -9.80
CA SER A 10 -22.58 0.40 -10.97
C SER A 10 -22.79 -1.05 -11.46
N GLY A 11 -23.84 -1.30 -12.23
CA GLY A 11 -24.12 -2.65 -12.76
C GLY A 11 -22.96 -3.24 -13.56
N LEU A 12 -22.22 -2.39 -14.29
CA LEU A 12 -21.03 -2.80 -15.03
C LEU A 12 -19.87 -3.14 -14.09
N GLU A 13 -19.59 -2.30 -13.09
CA GLU A 13 -18.48 -2.52 -12.13
C GLU A 13 -18.62 -3.82 -11.35
N LYS A 14 -19.85 -4.25 -11.03
CA LYS A 14 -20.09 -5.50 -10.30
C LYS A 14 -19.58 -6.75 -11.00
N LEU A 15 -19.37 -6.71 -12.32
CA LEU A 15 -18.93 -7.86 -13.09
C LEU A 15 -17.41 -8.12 -13.00
N PHE A 16 -16.62 -7.09 -12.64
CA PHE A 16 -15.16 -7.17 -12.67
C PHE A 16 -14.47 -6.66 -11.41
N ILE A 17 -15.21 -6.00 -10.49
CA ILE A 17 -14.64 -5.49 -9.25
C ILE A 17 -14.59 -6.58 -8.19
N LYS A 18 -13.38 -6.78 -7.68
CA LYS A 18 -13.10 -7.61 -6.51
C LYS A 18 -13.22 -6.76 -5.25
N SER A 19 -13.43 -7.41 -4.11
CA SER A 19 -13.59 -6.74 -2.83
C SER A 19 -12.73 -7.34 -1.73
N GLY A 20 -12.27 -6.49 -0.82
CA GLY A 20 -11.68 -6.84 0.46
C GLY A 20 -12.22 -5.95 1.57
N LYS A 21 -11.51 -5.92 2.69
CA LYS A 21 -11.90 -5.11 3.85
C LYS A 21 -10.70 -4.37 4.43
N ILE A 22 -10.86 -3.08 4.69
CA ILE A 22 -9.89 -2.32 5.47
C ILE A 22 -10.02 -2.74 6.93
N THR A 23 -8.95 -3.26 7.50
CA THR A 23 -8.92 -3.82 8.87
C THR A 23 -8.29 -2.89 9.88
N ALA A 24 -7.35 -2.05 9.47
CA ALA A 24 -6.74 -1.02 10.31
C ALA A 24 -6.28 0.15 9.45
N ILE A 25 -6.19 1.32 10.08
CA ILE A 25 -5.67 2.54 9.48
C ILE A 25 -4.82 3.25 10.52
N ARG A 26 -3.64 3.67 10.10
CA ARG A 26 -2.72 4.52 10.88
C ARG A 26 -2.43 5.76 10.05
N VAL A 27 -2.40 6.90 10.71
CA VAL A 27 -1.96 8.16 10.11
C VAL A 27 -0.66 8.51 10.80
N TRP A 28 0.40 8.59 10.02
CA TRP A 28 1.73 8.90 10.54
C TRP A 28 1.78 10.38 10.96
N ASN A 29 2.68 10.70 11.88
CA ASN A 29 2.95 12.06 12.33
C ASN A 29 3.24 12.96 11.13
N GLY A 30 2.77 14.20 11.20
CA GLY A 30 2.70 15.09 10.03
C GLY A 30 1.37 15.00 9.28
N GLY A 31 0.66 13.87 9.37
CA GLY A 31 -0.72 13.73 8.89
C GLY A 31 -0.86 13.37 7.42
N ASP A 32 0.22 13.40 6.66
CA ASP A 32 0.19 13.27 5.20
C ASP A 32 0.49 11.85 4.70
N LEU A 33 0.95 10.92 5.54
CA LEU A 33 1.16 9.52 5.16
C LEU A 33 0.13 8.62 5.86
N HIS A 34 -0.67 7.92 5.06
CA HIS A 34 -1.67 6.99 5.53
C HIS A 34 -1.22 5.55 5.30
N GLU A 35 -1.34 4.73 6.33
CA GLU A 35 -1.04 3.30 6.29
C GLU A 35 -2.33 2.49 6.51
N LEU A 36 -2.67 1.63 5.56
CA LEU A 36 -3.91 0.88 5.54
C LEU A 36 -3.61 -0.62 5.51
N ASP A 37 -4.16 -1.38 6.46
CA ASP A 37 -4.14 -2.84 6.40
C ASP A 37 -5.41 -3.36 5.75
N ILE A 38 -5.26 -4.17 4.71
CA ILE A 38 -6.36 -4.64 3.86
C ILE A 38 -6.38 -6.16 3.90
N HIS A 39 -7.51 -6.73 4.30
CA HIS A 39 -7.78 -8.15 4.17
C HIS A 39 -8.33 -8.46 2.78
N LEU A 40 -7.64 -9.35 2.06
CA LEU A 40 -7.92 -9.81 0.70
C LEU A 40 -8.00 -11.34 0.69
N PRO A 41 -9.13 -11.94 1.10
CA PRO A 41 -9.23 -13.39 1.34
C PRO A 41 -8.99 -14.23 0.09
N ASP A 42 -9.35 -13.71 -1.08
CA ASP A 42 -9.26 -14.42 -2.36
C ASP A 42 -7.88 -14.27 -3.05
N VAL A 43 -6.92 -13.62 -2.38
CA VAL A 43 -5.57 -13.41 -2.90
C VAL A 43 -4.62 -14.51 -2.43
N GLU A 44 -3.91 -15.10 -3.37
CA GLU A 44 -2.87 -16.12 -3.15
C GLU A 44 -1.51 -15.45 -2.95
N PHE A 45 -1.32 -14.79 -1.80
CA PHE A 45 -0.07 -14.10 -1.44
C PHE A 45 1.16 -15.00 -1.47
N GLU A 46 0.99 -16.29 -1.21
CA GLU A 46 2.04 -17.32 -1.30
C GLU A 46 2.63 -17.49 -2.71
N LYS A 47 1.92 -17.02 -3.75
CA LYS A 47 2.38 -17.05 -5.14
C LYS A 47 3.10 -15.76 -5.56
N TRP A 48 3.26 -14.80 -4.65
CA TRP A 48 3.92 -13.54 -4.95
C TRP A 48 5.44 -13.68 -4.80
N ASP A 49 6.10 -13.73 -5.95
CA ASP A 49 7.55 -13.79 -6.15
C ASP A 49 8.14 -12.49 -6.72
N LYS A 50 7.27 -11.54 -7.04
CA LYS A 50 7.57 -10.21 -7.58
C LYS A 50 6.69 -9.18 -6.90
N ALA A 51 7.15 -7.93 -6.88
CA ALA A 51 6.36 -6.81 -6.41
C ALA A 51 5.05 -6.73 -7.19
N ARG A 52 4.00 -6.20 -6.55
CA ARG A 52 2.66 -6.14 -7.12
C ARG A 52 2.14 -4.71 -7.12
N SER A 53 1.13 -4.47 -7.94
CA SER A 53 0.37 -3.23 -7.93
C SER A 53 -1.12 -3.54 -7.92
N ILE A 54 -1.86 -2.95 -6.97
CA ILE A 54 -3.30 -3.12 -6.86
C ILE A 54 -3.98 -1.92 -7.51
N LYS A 55 -4.76 -2.17 -8.55
CA LYS A 55 -5.63 -1.16 -9.18
C LYS A 55 -6.86 -0.92 -8.30
N CYS A 56 -6.69 -0.07 -7.30
CA CYS A 56 -7.67 0.26 -6.28
C CYS A 56 -8.74 1.20 -6.83
N ARG A 57 -10.01 0.93 -6.54
CA ARG A 57 -11.12 1.82 -6.88
C ARG A 57 -11.26 2.90 -5.83
N ILE A 58 -10.96 4.14 -6.21
CA ILE A 58 -10.99 5.31 -5.32
C ILE A 58 -12.31 6.10 -5.42
N SER A 59 -13.00 6.02 -6.56
CA SER A 59 -14.37 6.49 -6.76
C SER A 59 -15.03 5.76 -7.93
N ALA A 60 -16.27 6.10 -8.27
CA ALA A 60 -16.98 5.47 -9.40
C ALA A 60 -16.17 5.59 -10.69
N LEU A 61 -15.80 4.45 -11.28
CA LEU A 61 -14.99 4.34 -12.50
C LEU A 61 -13.61 5.03 -12.43
N HIS A 62 -13.12 5.38 -11.24
CA HIS A 62 -11.79 5.97 -11.06
C HIS A 62 -10.93 5.06 -10.19
N TYR A 63 -9.70 4.86 -10.64
CA TYR A 63 -8.76 3.93 -10.02
C TYR A 63 -7.41 4.60 -9.78
N ALA A 64 -6.75 4.18 -8.71
CA ALA A 64 -5.36 4.49 -8.43
C ALA A 64 -4.60 3.19 -8.17
N ASP A 65 -3.35 3.17 -8.58
CA ASP A 65 -2.46 2.02 -8.41
C ASP A 65 -1.67 2.22 -7.11
N TYR A 66 -1.68 1.19 -6.25
CA TYR A 66 -0.92 1.19 -5.01
C TYR A 66 -0.15 -0.13 -4.86
N THR A 67 1.10 -0.04 -4.45
CA THR A 67 1.94 -1.22 -4.19
C THR A 67 1.72 -1.76 -2.78
N PRO A 68 1.38 -3.05 -2.62
CA PRO A 68 1.40 -3.73 -1.33
C PRO A 68 2.80 -3.68 -0.73
N ALA A 69 2.93 -2.98 0.38
CA ALA A 69 4.20 -2.76 1.06
C ALA A 69 4.67 -4.02 1.79
N LEU A 70 3.74 -4.61 2.54
CA LEU A 70 3.94 -5.83 3.29
C LEU A 70 2.73 -6.73 3.14
N TRP A 71 2.91 -8.05 3.20
CA TRP A 71 1.80 -9.00 3.24
C TRP A 71 2.01 -10.16 4.20
N ASP A 72 0.90 -10.63 4.75
CA ASP A 72 0.81 -11.80 5.61
C ASP A 72 -0.04 -12.87 4.90
N ILE A 73 0.59 -14.00 4.60
CA ILE A 73 -0.01 -15.12 3.89
C ILE A 73 -1.13 -15.77 4.71
N VAL A 74 -0.95 -15.90 6.03
CA VAL A 74 -1.89 -16.57 6.93
C VAL A 74 -3.09 -15.67 7.20
N ALA A 75 -2.83 -14.40 7.52
CA ALA A 75 -3.88 -13.42 7.77
C ALA A 75 -4.58 -12.96 6.49
N LYS A 76 -4.05 -13.30 5.30
CA LYS A 76 -4.50 -12.83 3.98
C LYS A 76 -4.62 -11.32 3.93
N LYS A 77 -3.62 -10.62 4.48
CA LYS A 77 -3.58 -9.16 4.57
C LYS A 77 -2.40 -8.58 3.84
N CYS A 78 -2.56 -7.36 3.35
CA CYS A 78 -1.44 -6.52 2.95
C CYS A 78 -1.59 -5.09 3.46
N THR A 79 -0.46 -4.40 3.57
CA THR A 79 -0.38 -3.00 3.98
C THR A 79 -0.16 -2.11 2.76
N LEU A 80 -0.88 -0.99 2.66
CA LEU A 80 -0.61 0.07 1.70
C LEU A 80 -0.12 1.32 2.42
N TYR A 81 0.93 1.94 1.90
CA TYR A 81 1.31 3.31 2.24
C TYR A 81 0.81 4.25 1.16
N ILE A 82 0.09 5.30 1.56
CA ILE A 82 -0.53 6.25 0.65
C ILE A 82 -0.14 7.64 1.08
N ASP A 83 0.57 8.33 0.19
CA ASP A 83 0.82 9.74 0.32
C ASP A 83 -0.48 10.53 0.10
N THR A 84 -0.74 11.42 1.05
CA THR A 84 -1.87 12.32 1.07
C THR A 84 -1.45 13.77 1.19
N SER A 85 -0.18 14.15 1.03
CA SER A 85 0.25 15.56 1.05
C SER A 85 -0.46 16.40 -0.04
N HIS A 86 -0.80 15.77 -1.16
CA HIS A 86 -1.45 16.40 -2.29
C HIS A 86 -3.00 16.28 -2.26
N ARG A 87 -3.66 17.02 -3.16
CA ARG A 87 -5.14 17.08 -3.27
C ARG A 87 -5.70 16.15 -4.36
N GLY A 88 -4.98 15.08 -4.70
CA GLY A 88 -5.42 14.10 -5.68
C GLY A 88 -6.64 13.31 -5.20
N GLN A 89 -7.39 12.71 -6.13
CA GLN A 89 -8.56 11.88 -5.78
C GLN A 89 -8.17 10.69 -4.88
N GLY A 90 -7.00 10.08 -5.13
CA GLY A 90 -6.45 9.00 -4.28
C GLY A 90 -6.21 9.46 -2.85
N SER A 91 -5.61 10.63 -2.66
CA SER A 91 -5.38 11.24 -1.35
C SER A 91 -6.69 11.58 -0.63
N VAL A 92 -7.69 12.10 -1.36
CA VAL A 92 -9.02 12.38 -0.80
C VAL A 92 -9.71 11.08 -0.38
N TRP A 93 -9.58 10.02 -1.18
CA TRP A 93 -10.10 8.70 -0.86
C TRP A 93 -9.44 8.13 0.39
N ALA A 94 -8.11 8.15 0.49
CA ALA A 94 -7.34 7.60 1.61
C ALA A 94 -7.72 8.25 2.94
N ARG A 95 -7.83 9.59 2.99
CA ARG A 95 -8.24 10.34 4.20
C ARG A 95 -9.63 9.98 4.72
N LYS A 96 -10.53 9.49 3.85
CA LYS A 96 -11.90 9.08 4.20
C LYS A 96 -12.00 7.64 4.68
N GLN A 97 -10.95 6.84 4.53
CA GLN A 97 -11.02 5.43 4.91
C GLN A 97 -11.11 5.26 6.41
N ARG A 98 -11.85 4.24 6.85
CA ARG A 98 -11.97 3.79 8.25
C ARG A 98 -11.86 2.27 8.29
N ALA A 99 -11.38 1.73 9.42
CA ALA A 99 -11.45 0.30 9.66
C ALA A 99 -12.90 -0.17 9.55
N GLY A 100 -13.13 -1.32 8.92
CA GLY A 100 -14.46 -1.82 8.61
C GLY A 100 -14.95 -1.48 7.20
N ASN A 101 -14.40 -0.45 6.54
CA ASN A 101 -14.77 -0.10 5.17
C ASN A 101 -14.49 -1.25 4.19
N SER A 102 -15.34 -1.37 3.18
CA SER A 102 -15.06 -2.21 2.01
C SER A 102 -13.91 -1.61 1.20
N PHE A 103 -12.98 -2.46 0.79
CA PHE A 103 -11.94 -2.13 -0.18
C PHE A 103 -12.34 -2.72 -1.53
N TYR A 104 -12.24 -1.95 -2.61
CA TYR A 104 -12.60 -2.41 -3.95
C TYR A 104 -11.42 -2.25 -4.90
N TYR A 105 -11.19 -3.23 -5.77
CA TYR A 105 -10.09 -3.22 -6.72
C TYR A 105 -10.46 -3.96 -8.00
N ALA A 106 -9.90 -3.53 -9.13
CA ALA A 106 -10.16 -4.15 -10.43
C ALA A 106 -9.24 -5.36 -10.65
N LYS A 107 -7.94 -5.20 -10.39
CA LYS A 107 -6.94 -6.25 -10.60
C LYS A 107 -5.70 -6.02 -9.74
N ILE A 108 -4.87 -7.05 -9.66
CA ILE A 108 -3.54 -7.02 -9.09
C ILE A 108 -2.58 -7.40 -10.22
N GLU A 109 -1.62 -6.53 -10.50
CA GLU A 109 -0.64 -6.67 -11.58
C GLU A 109 0.74 -6.97 -11.00
N VAL A 110 1.59 -7.57 -11.84
CA VAL A 110 3.01 -7.80 -11.53
C VAL A 110 3.77 -6.54 -11.88
N GLU A 111 4.65 -6.11 -10.98
CA GLU A 111 5.70 -5.14 -11.28
C GLU A 111 6.99 -5.89 -11.65
N GLU A 112 7.76 -5.36 -12.60
CA GLU A 112 8.96 -6.03 -13.10
C GLU A 112 10.21 -5.80 -12.23
N HIS A 113 10.07 -5.12 -11.09
CA HIS A 113 11.12 -4.99 -10.10
C HIS A 113 11.09 -6.14 -9.11
N PHE A 114 12.25 -6.77 -8.90
CA PHE A 114 12.45 -7.86 -7.95
C PHE A 114 13.92 -7.88 -7.46
N PRO A 115 14.18 -8.36 -6.24
CA PRO A 115 15.53 -8.46 -5.73
C PRO A 115 16.30 -9.57 -6.45
N ILE A 116 17.62 -9.38 -6.62
CA ILE A 116 18.52 -10.41 -7.15
C ILE A 116 19.27 -11.04 -5.97
N ALA A 117 19.25 -12.37 -5.89
CA ALA A 117 19.92 -13.15 -4.84
C ALA A 117 21.40 -12.73 -4.65
N GLY A 118 21.82 -12.60 -3.39
CA GLY A 118 23.19 -12.21 -3.03
C GLY A 118 23.62 -10.78 -3.43
N LYS A 119 22.69 -9.88 -3.77
CA LYS A 119 22.97 -8.47 -4.07
C LYS A 119 22.42 -7.56 -2.98
N SER A 120 23.21 -6.56 -2.58
CA SER A 120 22.73 -5.46 -1.75
C SER A 120 21.71 -4.62 -2.53
N LEU A 121 20.74 -4.07 -1.81
CA LEU A 121 19.68 -3.22 -2.38
C LEU A 121 19.93 -1.77 -1.99
N VAL A 122 19.76 -0.87 -2.97
CA VAL A 122 19.82 0.57 -2.76
C VAL A 122 18.50 1.17 -3.23
N PHE A 123 17.77 1.80 -2.32
CA PHE A 123 16.49 2.45 -2.60
C PHE A 123 16.63 3.96 -2.63
N ILE A 124 16.18 4.60 -3.71
CA ILE A 124 16.18 6.06 -3.84
C ILE A 124 14.82 6.49 -4.35
N GLY A 125 14.12 7.33 -3.60
CA GLY A 125 12.82 7.83 -3.99
C GLY A 125 12.24 8.82 -2.99
N ASP A 126 10.93 8.99 -3.05
CA ASP A 126 10.16 9.81 -2.13
C ASP A 126 9.19 8.96 -1.30
N GLN A 127 8.40 9.61 -0.46
CA GLN A 127 7.40 8.96 0.40
C GLN A 127 6.36 8.12 -0.37
N THR A 128 6.14 8.37 -1.66
CA THR A 128 5.23 7.55 -2.49
C THR A 128 5.84 6.19 -2.84
N SER A 129 7.17 6.08 -2.81
CA SER A 129 7.92 4.88 -3.19
C SER A 129 8.07 3.86 -2.05
N ILE A 130 7.73 4.24 -0.81
CA ILE A 130 7.89 3.40 0.39
C ILE A 130 7.24 2.04 0.21
N GLY A 131 6.00 1.99 -0.30
CA GLY A 131 5.31 0.72 -0.53
C GLY A 131 6.09 -0.19 -1.47
N HIS A 132 6.68 0.36 -2.51
CA HIS A 132 7.50 -0.42 -3.43
C HIS A 132 8.78 -0.94 -2.76
N PHE A 133 9.50 -0.11 -2.01
CA PHE A 133 10.72 -0.51 -1.32
C PHE A 133 10.47 -1.62 -0.30
N CYS A 134 9.42 -1.49 0.51
CA CYS A 134 9.02 -2.55 1.44
C CYS A 134 8.71 -3.87 0.70
N SER A 135 8.03 -3.80 -0.44
CA SER A 135 7.66 -4.99 -1.21
C SER A 135 8.87 -5.74 -1.74
N ILE A 136 9.88 -5.01 -2.24
CA ILE A 136 11.13 -5.59 -2.75
C ILE A 136 11.93 -6.17 -1.59
N GLN A 137 11.98 -5.48 -0.45
CA GLN A 137 12.65 -5.99 0.74
C GLN A 137 11.99 -7.27 1.28
N GLN A 138 10.66 -7.35 1.30
CA GLN A 138 9.96 -8.56 1.73
C GLN A 138 10.25 -9.76 0.82
N LEU A 139 10.46 -9.53 -0.47
CA LEU A 139 10.83 -10.56 -1.44
C LEU A 139 12.30 -10.94 -1.38
N ALA A 140 13.15 -10.13 -0.74
CA ALA A 140 14.58 -10.36 -0.68
C ALA A 140 14.92 -11.52 0.26
N GLU A 141 16.11 -12.09 0.07
CA GLU A 141 16.63 -13.10 0.98
C GLU A 141 16.80 -12.53 2.40
N LYS A 142 16.73 -13.42 3.41
CA LYS A 142 16.99 -13.01 4.79
C LYS A 142 18.40 -12.42 4.89
N ASN A 143 18.53 -11.27 5.55
CA ASN A 143 19.79 -10.55 5.78
C ASN A 143 20.43 -9.91 4.53
N VAL A 144 19.66 -9.67 3.46
CA VAL A 144 20.13 -8.77 2.39
C VAL A 144 20.41 -7.40 2.97
N GLU A 145 21.60 -6.87 2.67
CA GLU A 145 21.97 -5.50 3.03
C GLU A 145 21.11 -4.51 2.23
N THR A 146 20.39 -3.65 2.94
CA THR A 146 19.55 -2.59 2.36
C THR A 146 20.03 -1.22 2.82
N SER A 147 20.18 -0.30 1.89
CA SER A 147 20.49 1.11 2.15
C SER A 147 19.65 2.02 1.27
N GLY A 148 19.59 3.32 1.56
CA GLY A 148 18.86 4.22 0.69
C GLY A 148 18.58 5.61 1.21
N PHE A 149 17.90 6.40 0.38
CA PHE A 149 17.43 7.74 0.71
C PHE A 149 15.97 7.89 0.31
N ILE A 150 15.15 8.38 1.24
CA ILE A 150 13.75 8.72 0.97
C ILE A 150 13.54 10.20 1.30
N ALA A 151 13.06 10.93 0.30
CA ALA A 151 12.61 12.30 0.48
C ALA A 151 11.18 12.32 1.05
N PHE A 152 10.98 13.11 2.10
CA PHE A 152 9.66 13.39 2.66
C PHE A 152 9.38 14.89 2.59
N ASP A 153 8.13 15.23 2.32
CA ASP A 153 7.66 16.63 2.38
C ASP A 153 7.57 17.14 3.82
N ASN A 154 7.37 16.23 4.78
CA ASN A 154 7.15 16.54 6.17
C ASN A 154 8.23 15.92 7.07
N LYS A 155 8.95 16.77 7.81
CA LYS A 155 10.03 16.34 8.71
C LYS A 155 9.53 15.42 9.83
N LEU A 156 8.34 15.64 10.39
CA LEU A 156 7.80 14.80 11.46
C LEU A 156 7.52 13.38 10.95
N THR A 157 7.01 13.26 9.72
CA THR A 157 6.83 11.96 9.06
C THR A 157 8.16 11.28 8.84
N ALA A 158 9.17 12.01 8.33
CA ALA A 158 10.52 11.48 8.13
C ALA A 158 11.13 10.96 9.44
N ASP A 159 11.09 11.77 10.51
CA ASP A 159 11.65 11.42 11.81
C ASP A 159 10.97 10.20 12.43
N GLU A 160 9.65 10.06 12.26
CA GLU A 160 8.91 8.89 12.74
C GLU A 160 9.22 7.65 11.89
N PHE A 161 9.30 7.80 10.57
CA PHE A 161 9.66 6.72 9.66
C PHE A 161 11.05 6.17 9.98
N SER A 162 12.06 7.03 10.12
CA SER A 162 13.42 6.59 10.49
C SER A 162 13.49 5.88 11.84
N LYS A 163 12.62 6.23 12.81
CA LYS A 163 12.59 5.58 14.13
C LYS A 163 11.93 4.21 14.11
N ASN A 164 10.86 4.06 13.33
CA ASN A 164 10.04 2.84 13.32
C ASN A 164 10.41 1.86 12.20
N CYS A 165 11.15 2.32 11.19
CA CYS A 165 11.59 1.55 10.04
C CYS A 165 13.11 1.58 9.91
N ALA A 166 13.80 0.93 10.86
CA ALA A 166 15.27 0.94 11.00
C ALA A 166 16.04 0.22 9.86
N TRP A 167 15.37 -0.19 8.78
CA TRP A 167 16.02 -0.84 7.64
C TRP A 167 16.44 0.13 6.53
N LEU A 168 16.08 1.41 6.66
CA LEU A 168 16.61 2.51 5.87
C LEU A 168 17.57 3.32 6.75
N HIS A 169 18.86 3.02 6.62
CA HIS A 169 19.96 3.83 7.11
C HIS A 169 20.75 4.40 5.92
#